data_AF-A0A2G9M7A2-F1
#
_entry.id   AF-A0A2G9M7A2-F1
#
_cell.length_a   1.000
_cell.length_b   1.000
_cell.length_c   1.000
_cell.angle_alpha   90.00
_cell.angle_beta   90.00
_cell.angle_gamma   90.00
#
_symmetry.space_group_name_H-M   'P 1'
#
loop_
_entity.id
_entity.type
_entity.pdbx_description
1 polymer ?
#
loop_
_entity_poly.entity_id
_entity_poly.type
_entity_poly.pdbx_seq_one_letter_code
_entity_poly.pdbx_strand_id
1 'polypeptide(L)'
;MKFLDSFKLKTPFFISLAVDAVSFSLLALVFYLFAQYMQTKAILLSGGRTAEQIQQMLLTAPTEVVQSFSNDLKSLFYIMVVGGLLLIIASLFLYTFSRAYLWNTLLKKKFSKKNYWRWNGLYLLIMLISVLYAGLVFIVSFLLSSLIALIPEPNTVALLTKTLNSGFWMLFLIFIFITSYYFAKNYKVFRSLGEAFQSFNKRWPSLWRLFLWSLLILVALGFVNFGVTRYLIFRQTPLFVYNFIITILYLSWLRLYVFKSLSQ
;
A
#
# COMPACT_ATOMS: atom_id res chain seq x y z
N MET A 1 -20.24 -18.58 13.21
CA MET A 1 -21.11 -17.92 12.21
C MET A 1 -20.53 -16.62 11.61
N LYS A 2 -19.88 -15.72 12.38
CA LYS A 2 -19.37 -14.42 11.87
C LYS A 2 -18.45 -14.47 10.63
N PHE A 3 -17.62 -15.50 10.51
CA PHE A 3 -16.69 -15.67 9.39
C PHE A 3 -17.39 -16.04 8.09
N LEU A 4 -18.30 -17.03 8.10
CA LEU A 4 -19.02 -17.45 6.89
C LEU A 4 -19.91 -16.33 6.34
N ASP A 5 -20.51 -15.53 7.22
CA ASP A 5 -21.30 -14.37 6.80
C ASP A 5 -20.46 -13.26 6.14
N SER A 6 -19.13 -13.25 6.34
CA SER A 6 -18.22 -12.29 5.68
C SER A 6 -18.13 -12.53 4.17
N PHE A 7 -18.30 -13.77 3.72
CA PHE A 7 -18.25 -14.18 2.30
C PHE A 7 -19.54 -13.90 1.54
N LYS A 8 -20.62 -13.51 2.22
CA LYS A 8 -21.85 -13.10 1.54
C LYS A 8 -21.57 -11.82 0.73
N LEU A 9 -21.41 -11.98 -0.59
CA LEU A 9 -21.17 -10.93 -1.58
C LEU A 9 -22.42 -10.05 -1.74
N LYS A 10 -22.70 -9.22 -0.74
CA LYS A 10 -23.80 -8.26 -0.77
C LYS A 10 -23.34 -6.93 -1.38
N THR A 11 -24.28 -6.01 -1.63
CA THR A 11 -24.02 -4.66 -2.14
C THR A 11 -22.83 -3.93 -1.47
N PRO A 12 -22.63 -3.98 -0.13
CA PRO A 12 -21.46 -3.35 0.50
C PRO A 12 -20.11 -3.89 0.01
N PHE A 13 -20.04 -5.17 -0.40
CA PHE A 13 -18.83 -5.77 -0.96
C PHE A 13 -18.53 -5.20 -2.33
N PHE A 14 -19.51 -5.18 -3.22
CA PHE A 14 -19.33 -4.64 -4.56
C PHE A 14 -19.03 -3.13 -4.56
N ILE A 15 -19.65 -2.36 -3.66
CA ILE A 15 -19.30 -0.95 -3.48
C ILE A 15 -17.84 -0.81 -3.01
N SER A 16 -17.43 -1.58 -2.01
CA SER A 16 -16.05 -1.58 -1.52
C SER A 16 -15.06 -1.93 -2.62
N LEU A 17 -15.38 -2.98 -3.39
CA LEU A 17 -14.57 -3.48 -4.49
C LEU A 17 -14.43 -2.46 -5.61
N ALA A 18 -15.55 -1.86 -6.05
CA ALA A 18 -15.56 -0.87 -7.12
C ALA A 18 -14.77 0.38 -6.73
N VAL A 19 -14.94 0.87 -5.51
CA VAL A 19 -14.19 2.04 -5.01
C VAL A 19 -12.69 1.75 -4.94
N ASP A 20 -12.29 0.58 -4.43
CA ASP A 20 -10.89 0.16 -4.40
C ASP A 20 -10.33 0.00 -5.82
N ALA A 21 -11.03 -0.71 -6.71
CA ALA A 21 -10.60 -0.95 -8.07
C ALA A 21 -10.40 0.36 -8.84
N VAL A 22 -11.36 1.29 -8.79
CA VAL A 22 -11.25 2.58 -9.48
C VAL A 22 -10.12 3.42 -8.90
N SER A 23 -10.04 3.54 -7.57
CA SER A 23 -9.01 4.37 -6.93
C SER A 23 -7.60 3.83 -7.16
N PHE A 24 -7.36 2.53 -6.97
CA PHE A 24 -6.05 1.94 -7.21
C PHE A 24 -5.68 1.88 -8.69
N SER A 25 -6.65 1.69 -9.61
CA SER A 25 -6.35 1.73 -11.06
C SER A 25 -5.98 3.13 -11.51
N LEU A 26 -6.68 4.16 -11.00
CA LEU A 26 -6.33 5.55 -11.31
C LEU A 26 -4.95 5.91 -10.75
N LEU A 27 -4.64 5.51 -9.52
CA LEU A 27 -3.29 5.66 -8.96
C LEU A 27 -2.25 4.96 -9.83
N ALA A 28 -2.43 3.66 -10.11
CA ALA A 28 -1.51 2.88 -10.92
C ALA A 28 -1.27 3.52 -12.29
N LEU A 29 -2.32 4.01 -12.95
CA LEU A 29 -2.23 4.71 -14.23
C LEU A 29 -1.39 5.99 -14.13
N VAL A 30 -1.65 6.84 -13.13
CA VAL A 30 -0.90 8.10 -12.97
C VAL A 30 0.58 7.82 -12.67
N PHE A 31 0.88 6.87 -11.79
CA PHE A 31 2.27 6.46 -11.52
C PHE A 31 2.95 5.86 -12.76
N TYR A 32 2.24 5.05 -13.52
CA TYR A 32 2.75 4.47 -14.77
C TYR A 32 3.08 5.57 -15.79
N LEU A 33 2.18 6.51 -16.02
CA LEU A 33 2.41 7.64 -16.94
C LEU A 33 3.57 8.51 -16.49
N PHE A 34 3.68 8.81 -15.20
CA PHE A 34 4.81 9.55 -14.65
C PHE A 34 6.14 8.79 -14.82
N ALA A 35 6.15 7.49 -14.56
CA ALA A 35 7.34 6.65 -14.77
C ALA A 35 7.76 6.62 -16.25
N GLN A 36 6.82 6.47 -17.18
CA GLN A 36 7.08 6.51 -18.62
C GLN A 36 7.63 7.87 -19.06
N TYR A 37 7.08 8.97 -18.53
CA TYR A 37 7.59 10.31 -18.77
C TYR A 37 9.03 10.47 -18.27
N MET A 38 9.32 10.03 -17.04
CA MET A 38 10.67 10.09 -16.46
C MET A 38 11.67 9.23 -17.25
N GLN A 39 11.28 8.03 -17.65
CA GLN A 39 12.10 7.14 -18.48
C GLN A 39 12.40 7.79 -19.83
N THR A 40 11.40 8.38 -20.48
CA THR A 40 11.57 9.06 -21.77
C THR A 40 12.53 10.24 -21.63
N LYS A 41 12.38 11.07 -20.59
CA LYS A 41 13.29 12.19 -20.33
C LYS A 41 14.72 11.73 -20.03
N ALA A 42 14.89 10.64 -19.28
CA ALA A 42 16.20 10.07 -19.01
C ALA A 42 16.88 9.54 -20.28
N ILE A 43 16.13 8.87 -21.17
CA ILE A 43 16.64 8.38 -22.46
C ILE A 43 17.03 9.54 -23.38
N LEU A 44 16.19 10.58 -23.46
CA LEU A 44 16.49 11.77 -24.26
C LEU A 44 17.76 12.47 -23.76
N LEU A 45 17.93 12.56 -22.44
CA LEU A 45 19.10 13.16 -21.82
C LEU A 45 20.37 12.34 -22.04
N SER A 46 20.31 11.01 -21.92
CA SER A 46 21.46 10.15 -22.19
C SER A 46 21.78 10.08 -23.68
N GLY A 47 20.81 10.35 -24.57
CA GLY A 47 20.97 10.15 -26.01
C GLY A 47 21.29 8.70 -26.36
N GLY A 48 20.86 7.74 -25.53
CA GLY A 48 21.21 6.33 -25.65
C GLY A 48 22.65 5.97 -25.23
N ARG A 49 23.42 6.93 -24.69
CA ARG A 49 24.79 6.70 -24.22
C ARG A 49 24.81 5.96 -22.90
N THR A 50 25.84 5.14 -22.71
CA THR A 50 26.12 4.50 -21.41
C THR A 50 26.68 5.50 -20.41
N ALA A 51 26.72 5.11 -19.13
CA ALA A 51 27.29 5.96 -18.08
C ALA A 51 28.76 6.32 -18.36
N GLU A 52 29.54 5.38 -18.88
CA GLU A 52 30.95 5.57 -19.23
C GLU A 52 31.12 6.56 -20.39
N GLN A 53 30.24 6.46 -21.40
CA GLN A 53 30.23 7.39 -22.54
C GLN A 53 29.84 8.80 -22.12
N ILE A 54 28.87 8.94 -21.21
CA ILE A 54 28.50 10.23 -20.62
C ILE A 54 29.68 10.79 -19.82
N GLN A 55 30.37 9.96 -19.05
CA GLN A 55 31.54 10.39 -18.28
C GLN A 55 32.67 10.87 -19.21
N GLN A 56 32.98 10.14 -20.28
CA GLN A 56 33.98 10.57 -21.27
C GLN A 56 33.56 11.86 -21.98
N MET A 57 32.28 12.01 -22.33
CA MET A 57 31.75 13.25 -22.90
C MET A 57 31.98 14.43 -21.93
N LEU A 58 31.70 14.26 -20.64
CA LEU A 58 31.89 15.31 -19.64
C LEU A 58 33.35 15.75 -19.47
N LEU A 59 34.31 14.86 -19.76
CA LEU A 59 35.74 15.13 -19.67
C LEU A 59 36.34 15.75 -20.94
N THR A 60 35.71 15.53 -22.09
CA THR A 60 36.29 15.87 -23.41
C THR A 60 35.50 16.92 -24.18
N ALA A 61 34.22 17.15 -23.84
CA ALA A 61 33.38 18.10 -24.55
C ALA A 61 33.71 19.56 -24.19
N PRO A 62 33.44 20.51 -25.11
CA PRO A 62 33.52 21.94 -24.81
C PRO A 62 32.64 22.34 -23.62
N THR A 63 33.02 23.39 -22.92
CA THR A 63 32.34 23.88 -21.71
C THR A 63 30.86 24.17 -21.96
N GLU A 64 30.51 24.66 -23.15
CA GLU A 64 29.13 24.97 -23.53
C GLU A 64 28.24 23.72 -23.54
N VAL A 65 28.76 22.59 -24.05
CA VAL A 65 28.05 21.32 -24.12
C VAL A 65 27.86 20.74 -22.72
N VAL A 66 28.90 20.79 -21.89
CA VAL A 66 28.86 20.34 -20.49
C VAL A 66 27.84 21.17 -19.70
N GLN A 67 27.80 22.48 -19.91
CA GLN A 67 26.86 23.37 -19.23
C GLN A 67 25.42 23.12 -19.66
N SER A 68 25.15 22.91 -20.95
CA SER A 68 23.81 22.53 -21.44
C SER A 68 23.34 21.22 -20.79
N PHE A 69 24.18 20.19 -20.82
CA PHE A 69 23.86 18.90 -20.21
C PHE A 69 23.62 19.00 -18.70
N SER A 70 24.41 19.82 -17.98
CA SER A 70 24.19 20.10 -16.57
C SER A 70 22.83 20.75 -16.31
N ASN A 71 22.40 21.68 -17.16
CA ASN A 71 21.10 22.33 -17.04
C ASN A 71 19.95 21.34 -17.28
N ASP A 72 20.07 20.46 -18.27
CA ASP A 72 19.06 19.43 -18.53
C ASP A 72 18.98 18.41 -17.38
N LEU A 73 20.12 18.00 -16.82
CA LEU A 73 20.18 17.17 -15.61
C LEU A 73 19.48 17.84 -14.41
N LYS A 74 19.76 19.12 -14.17
CA LYS A 74 19.08 19.89 -13.11
C LYS A 74 17.58 19.93 -13.34
N SER A 75 17.13 20.20 -14.56
CA SER A 75 15.71 20.19 -14.91
C SER A 75 15.08 18.82 -14.67
N LEU A 76 15.73 17.73 -15.07
CA LEU A 76 15.26 16.37 -14.82
C LEU A 76 15.12 16.10 -13.32
N PHE A 77 16.12 16.50 -12.53
CA PHE A 77 16.10 16.36 -11.08
C PHE A 77 14.95 17.16 -10.45
N TYR A 78 14.74 18.41 -10.86
CA TYR A 78 13.61 19.22 -10.38
C TYR A 78 12.26 18.58 -10.72
N ILE A 79 12.08 18.09 -11.95
CA ILE A 79 10.83 17.43 -12.34
C ILE A 79 10.63 16.14 -11.53
N MET A 80 11.70 15.37 -11.29
CA MET A 80 11.63 14.16 -10.48
C MET A 80 11.19 14.46 -9.05
N VAL A 81 11.82 15.45 -8.39
CA VAL A 81 11.55 15.79 -6.99
C VAL A 81 10.19 16.48 -6.83
N VAL A 82 9.95 17.56 -7.58
CA VAL A 82 8.71 18.34 -7.48
C VAL A 82 7.53 17.54 -8.02
N GLY A 83 7.68 16.91 -9.19
CA GLY A 83 6.66 16.05 -9.78
C GLY A 83 6.35 14.85 -8.91
N GLY A 84 7.37 14.19 -8.35
CA GLY A 84 7.20 13.10 -7.40
C GLY A 84 6.46 13.52 -6.13
N LEU A 85 6.80 14.68 -5.56
CA LEU A 85 6.14 15.22 -4.38
C LEU A 85 4.66 15.58 -4.66
N LEU A 86 4.38 16.24 -5.78
CA LEU A 86 3.01 16.51 -6.22
C LEU A 86 2.22 15.22 -6.46
N LEU A 87 2.84 14.21 -7.04
CA LEU A 87 2.23 12.89 -7.26
C LEU A 87 1.86 12.21 -5.95
N ILE A 88 2.74 12.25 -4.94
CA ILE A 88 2.47 11.73 -3.59
C ILE A 88 1.28 12.46 -2.95
N ILE A 89 1.27 13.80 -3.02
CA ILE A 89 0.18 14.62 -2.47
C ILE A 89 -1.16 14.32 -3.16
N ALA A 90 -1.17 14.28 -4.50
CA ALA A 90 -2.36 13.94 -5.27
C ALA A 90 -2.86 12.52 -4.94
N SER A 91 -1.93 11.58 -4.77
CA SER A 91 -2.25 10.20 -4.40
C SER A 91 -2.86 10.10 -3.01
N LEU A 92 -2.34 10.87 -2.04
CA LEU A 92 -2.90 10.96 -0.69
C LEU A 92 -4.34 11.51 -0.73
N PHE A 93 -4.59 12.57 -1.50
CA PHE A 93 -5.93 13.15 -1.63
C PHE A 93 -6.93 12.18 -2.28
N LEU A 94 -6.53 11.51 -3.37
CA LEU A 94 -7.36 10.53 -4.07
C LEU A 94 -7.64 9.31 -3.19
N TYR A 95 -6.61 8.76 -2.54
CA TYR A 95 -6.76 7.66 -1.60
C TYR A 95 -7.69 8.05 -0.47
N THR A 96 -7.45 9.19 0.18
CA THR A 96 -8.29 9.66 1.28
C THR A 96 -9.73 9.90 0.86
N PHE A 97 -9.97 10.42 -0.34
CA PHE A 97 -11.31 10.59 -0.90
C PHE A 97 -12.03 9.26 -1.04
N SER A 98 -11.36 8.24 -1.59
CA SER A 98 -11.91 6.90 -1.70
C SER A 98 -12.28 6.31 -0.34
N ARG A 99 -11.44 6.51 0.68
CA ARG A 99 -11.69 6.02 2.05
C ARG A 99 -12.86 6.75 2.70
N ALA A 100 -12.91 8.07 2.57
CA ALA A 100 -13.99 8.89 3.10
C ALA A 100 -15.33 8.50 2.47
N TYR A 101 -15.39 8.35 1.15
CA TYR A 101 -16.58 7.91 0.44
C TYR A 101 -17.03 6.52 0.89
N LEU A 102 -16.10 5.56 0.95
CA LEU A 102 -16.39 4.19 1.30
C LEU A 102 -16.94 4.05 2.72
N TRP A 103 -16.24 4.60 3.73
CA TRP A 103 -16.65 4.45 5.12
C TRP A 103 -17.93 5.22 5.43
N ASN A 104 -18.13 6.38 4.82
CA ASN A 104 -19.40 7.09 4.93
C ASN A 104 -20.53 6.27 4.31
N THR A 105 -20.32 5.62 3.16
CA THR A 105 -21.32 4.75 2.53
C THR A 105 -21.65 3.53 3.41
N LEU A 106 -20.64 2.85 3.95
CA LEU A 106 -20.83 1.70 4.84
C LEU A 106 -21.59 2.05 6.12
N LEU A 107 -21.35 3.24 6.68
CA LEU A 107 -22.03 3.75 7.88
C LEU A 107 -23.27 4.59 7.58
N LYS A 108 -23.71 4.67 6.31
CA LYS A 108 -24.85 5.48 5.86
C LYS A 108 -24.79 6.96 6.29
N LYS A 109 -23.61 7.55 6.25
CA LYS A 109 -23.35 8.96 6.56
C LYS A 109 -23.24 9.80 5.29
N LYS A 110 -23.67 11.06 5.36
CA LYS A 110 -23.50 12.03 4.27
C LYS A 110 -22.04 12.49 4.19
N PHE A 111 -21.51 12.57 2.97
CA PHE A 111 -20.21 13.17 2.72
C PHE A 111 -20.28 14.69 2.95
N SER A 112 -19.24 15.28 3.55
CA SER A 112 -19.13 16.73 3.72
C SER A 112 -17.68 17.18 3.54
N LYS A 113 -17.48 18.37 2.95
CA LYS A 113 -16.15 18.96 2.72
C LYS A 113 -15.35 19.10 4.02
N LYS A 114 -16.01 19.50 5.11
CA LYS A 114 -15.39 19.61 6.45
C LYS A 114 -14.88 18.25 6.95
N ASN A 115 -15.66 17.19 6.78
CA ASN A 115 -15.24 15.85 7.21
C ASN A 115 -14.13 15.29 6.32
N TYR A 116 -14.11 15.63 5.02
CA TYR A 116 -13.04 15.23 4.11
C TYR A 116 -11.66 15.76 4.54
N TRP A 117 -11.56 17.03 4.93
CA TRP A 117 -10.30 17.58 5.44
C TRP A 117 -9.83 16.89 6.72
N ARG A 118 -10.77 16.47 7.59
CA ARG A 118 -10.42 15.68 8.77
C ARG A 118 -9.92 14.29 8.39
N TRP A 119 -10.45 13.68 7.34
CA TRP A 119 -9.93 12.42 6.79
C TRP A 119 -8.48 12.59 6.30
N ASN A 120 -8.16 13.70 5.63
CA ASN A 120 -6.76 13.98 5.22
C ASN A 120 -5.84 14.07 6.44
N GLY A 121 -6.27 14.78 7.49
CA GLY A 121 -5.54 14.85 8.75
C GLY A 121 -5.31 13.48 9.41
N LEU A 122 -6.33 12.59 9.37
CA LEU A 122 -6.17 11.22 9.85
C LEU A 122 -5.13 10.46 9.02
N TYR A 123 -5.22 10.49 7.69
CA TYR A 123 -4.32 9.71 6.84
C TYR A 123 -2.89 10.21 6.84
N LEU A 124 -2.68 11.53 7.02
CA LEU A 124 -1.35 12.08 7.27
C LEU A 124 -0.76 11.53 8.57
N LEU A 125 -1.55 11.45 9.64
CA LEU A 125 -1.10 10.87 10.90
C LEU A 125 -0.89 9.34 10.79
N ILE A 126 -1.76 8.62 10.09
CA ILE A 126 -1.58 7.19 9.78
C ILE A 126 -0.32 6.97 8.94
N MET A 127 0.02 7.85 8.01
CA MET A 127 1.25 7.77 7.23
C MET A 127 2.47 7.88 8.14
N LEU A 128 2.49 8.85 9.07
CA LEU A 128 3.56 8.96 10.07
C LEU A 128 3.67 7.69 10.94
N ILE A 129 2.54 7.18 11.44
CA ILE A 129 2.49 5.92 12.21
C ILE A 129 2.98 4.74 11.35
N SER A 130 2.68 4.74 10.05
CA SER A 130 3.11 3.68 9.12
C SER A 130 4.62 3.67 8.95
N VAL A 131 5.26 4.84 8.88
CA VAL A 131 6.73 4.96 8.82
C VAL A 131 7.36 4.44 10.11
N LEU A 132 6.85 4.83 11.27
CA LEU A 132 7.34 4.33 12.57
C LEU A 132 7.14 2.81 12.70
N TYR A 133 5.97 2.32 12.29
CA TYR A 133 5.66 0.89 12.28
C TYR A 133 6.56 0.11 11.34
N ALA A 134 6.81 0.61 10.12
CA ALA A 134 7.71 0.00 9.16
C ALA A 134 9.15 -0.06 9.70
N GLY A 135 9.62 0.99 10.39
CA GLY A 135 10.91 0.99 11.08
C GLY A 135 10.99 -0.09 12.16
N LEU A 136 9.93 -0.25 12.97
CA LEU A 136 9.86 -1.32 13.98
C LEU A 136 9.87 -2.71 13.34
N VAL A 137 9.07 -2.94 12.29
CA VAL A 137 9.05 -4.21 11.57
C VAL A 137 10.42 -4.49 10.95
N PHE A 138 11.07 -3.48 10.37
CA PHE A 138 12.42 -3.61 9.82
C PHE A 138 13.42 -4.07 10.87
N ILE A 139 13.42 -3.45 12.06
CA ILE A 139 14.30 -3.83 13.18
C ILE A 139 14.01 -5.27 13.62
N VAL A 140 12.74 -5.61 13.84
CA VAL A 140 12.34 -6.96 14.26
C VAL A 140 12.74 -8.00 13.21
N SER A 141 12.47 -7.74 11.94
CA SER A 141 12.82 -8.65 10.85
C SER A 141 14.32 -8.77 10.65
N PHE A 142 15.09 -7.70 10.86
CA PHE A 142 16.55 -7.74 10.87
C PHE A 142 17.08 -8.65 12.00
N LEU A 143 16.64 -8.41 13.25
CA LEU A 143 17.04 -9.20 14.40
C LEU A 143 16.68 -10.68 14.24
N LEU A 144 15.46 -10.96 13.78
CA LEU A 144 15.03 -12.34 13.54
C LEU A 144 15.82 -12.99 12.41
N SER A 145 16.11 -12.26 11.33
CA SER A 145 16.95 -12.79 10.25
C SER A 145 18.35 -13.13 10.73
N SER A 146 18.95 -12.31 11.61
CA SER A 146 20.24 -12.60 12.24
C SER A 146 20.19 -13.83 13.14
N LEU A 147 19.12 -14.03 13.90
CA LEU A 147 18.94 -15.23 14.74
C LEU A 147 18.70 -16.49 13.89
N ILE A 148 17.91 -16.37 12.83
CA ILE A 148 17.54 -17.49 11.95
C ILE A 148 18.69 -17.85 11.00
N ALA A 149 19.65 -16.95 10.74
CA ALA A 149 20.88 -17.26 10.00
C ALA A 149 21.77 -18.33 10.69
N LEU A 150 21.49 -18.65 11.96
CA LEU A 150 22.10 -19.79 12.65
C LEU A 150 21.50 -21.14 12.21
N ILE A 151 20.37 -21.14 11.49
CA ILE A 151 19.75 -22.34 10.92
C ILE A 151 20.40 -22.62 9.54
N PRO A 152 20.88 -23.85 9.27
CA PRO A 152 21.62 -24.16 8.04
C PRO A 152 20.81 -24.09 6.73
N GLU A 153 19.48 -24.00 6.80
CA GLU A 153 18.61 -24.09 5.63
C GLU A 153 18.08 -22.73 5.15
N PRO A 154 18.64 -22.15 4.07
CA PRO A 154 18.28 -20.81 3.60
C PRO A 154 16.81 -20.68 3.15
N ASN A 155 16.22 -21.77 2.64
CA ASN A 155 14.82 -21.79 2.19
C ASN A 155 13.84 -21.64 3.36
N THR A 156 14.14 -22.30 4.48
CA THR A 156 13.34 -22.23 5.71
C THR A 156 13.39 -20.83 6.31
N VAL A 157 14.56 -20.19 6.31
CA VAL A 157 14.75 -18.80 6.74
C VAL A 157 13.90 -17.82 5.92
N ALA A 158 13.93 -17.97 4.59
CA ALA A 158 13.19 -17.10 3.68
C ALA A 158 11.66 -17.24 3.85
N LEU A 159 11.16 -18.47 4.03
CA LEU A 159 9.74 -18.73 4.23
C LEU A 159 9.23 -18.13 5.55
N LEU A 160 9.97 -18.33 6.64
CA LEU A 160 9.62 -17.79 7.96
C LEU A 160 9.56 -16.26 7.94
N THR A 161 10.59 -15.62 7.36
CA THR A 161 10.67 -14.16 7.27
C THR A 161 9.51 -13.58 6.46
N LYS A 162 9.18 -14.19 5.30
CA LYS A 162 8.03 -13.76 4.48
C LYS A 162 6.70 -13.91 5.22
N THR A 163 6.51 -15.03 5.94
CA THR A 163 5.28 -15.30 6.68
C THR A 163 5.10 -14.31 7.83
N LEU A 164 6.17 -14.05 8.57
CA LEU A 164 6.19 -13.11 9.69
C LEU A 164 5.94 -11.67 9.23
N ASN A 165 6.61 -11.22 8.16
CA ASN A 165 6.34 -9.92 7.54
C ASN A 165 4.87 -9.78 7.11
N SER A 166 4.30 -10.83 6.50
CA SER A 166 2.89 -10.86 6.10
C SER A 166 1.96 -10.75 7.31
N GLY A 167 2.29 -11.41 8.42
CA GLY A 167 1.57 -11.31 9.69
C GLY A 167 1.58 -9.88 10.26
N PHE A 168 2.75 -9.22 10.26
CA PHE A 168 2.85 -7.82 10.70
C PHE A 168 2.01 -6.88 9.82
N TRP A 169 2.15 -6.98 8.50
CA TRP A 169 1.33 -6.19 7.58
C TRP A 169 -0.17 -6.42 7.79
N MET A 170 -0.58 -7.66 8.06
CA MET A 170 -1.98 -7.98 8.35
C MET A 170 -2.50 -7.30 9.62
N LEU A 171 -1.74 -7.39 10.71
CA LEU A 171 -2.07 -6.72 11.98
C LEU A 171 -2.23 -5.21 11.78
N PHE A 172 -1.31 -4.62 11.00
CA PHE A 172 -1.34 -3.21 10.68
C PHE A 172 -2.55 -2.80 9.83
N LEU A 173 -2.90 -3.59 8.82
CA LEU A 173 -4.11 -3.36 8.01
C LEU A 173 -5.39 -3.43 8.85
N ILE A 174 -5.49 -4.40 9.76
CA ILE A 174 -6.61 -4.52 10.70
C ILE A 174 -6.68 -3.26 11.58
N PHE A 175 -5.55 -2.79 12.12
CA PHE A 175 -5.49 -1.57 12.90
C PHE A 175 -5.95 -0.33 12.11
N ILE A 176 -5.53 -0.18 10.84
CA ILE A 176 -5.98 0.91 9.97
C ILE A 176 -7.50 0.85 9.75
N PHE A 177 -8.06 -0.33 9.51
CA PHE A 177 -9.50 -0.48 9.29
C PHE A 177 -10.32 -0.18 10.55
N ILE A 178 -9.87 -0.63 11.73
CA ILE A 178 -10.49 -0.28 13.02
C ILE A 178 -10.44 1.24 13.23
N THR A 179 -9.29 1.86 13.02
CA THR A 179 -9.10 3.31 13.14
C THR A 179 -10.04 4.07 12.21
N SER A 180 -10.13 3.64 10.95
CA SER A 180 -10.99 4.26 9.94
C SER A 180 -12.47 4.13 10.31
N TYR A 181 -12.88 3.00 10.89
CA TYR A 181 -14.24 2.79 11.39
C TYR A 181 -14.59 3.77 12.52
N TYR A 182 -13.77 3.86 13.57
CA TYR A 182 -14.01 4.79 14.68
C TYR A 182 -13.93 6.25 14.22
N PHE A 183 -13.05 6.54 13.28
CA PHE A 183 -12.95 7.86 12.68
C PHE A 183 -14.20 8.23 11.89
N ALA A 184 -14.72 7.35 11.06
CA ALA A 184 -15.95 7.59 10.33
C ALA A 184 -17.15 7.78 11.28
N LYS A 185 -17.13 7.17 12.48
CA LYS A 185 -18.15 7.40 13.53
C LYS A 185 -18.04 8.77 14.18
N ASN A 186 -16.85 9.21 14.57
CA ASN A 186 -16.67 10.35 15.48
C ASN A 186 -16.05 11.60 14.82
N TYR A 187 -15.38 11.45 13.67
CA TYR A 187 -14.60 12.48 12.95
C TYR A 187 -13.62 13.25 13.86
N LYS A 188 -13.04 12.58 14.86
CA LYS A 188 -12.06 13.14 15.80
C LYS A 188 -10.76 12.33 15.71
N VAL A 189 -9.76 12.88 15.00
CA VAL A 189 -8.52 12.18 14.61
C VAL A 189 -7.87 11.44 15.79
N PHE A 190 -7.42 12.17 16.82
CA PHE A 190 -6.71 11.57 17.96
C PHE A 190 -7.59 10.62 18.78
N ARG A 191 -8.87 10.97 18.97
CA ARG A 191 -9.81 10.13 19.71
C ARG A 191 -10.03 8.80 19.00
N SER A 192 -10.11 8.80 17.67
CA SER A 192 -10.32 7.58 16.89
C SER A 192 -9.12 6.63 16.91
N LEU A 193 -7.89 7.17 16.96
CA LEU A 193 -6.69 6.36 17.20
C LEU A 193 -6.70 5.78 18.61
N GLY A 194 -6.99 6.59 19.63
CA GLY A 194 -7.12 6.11 21.01
C GLY A 194 -8.20 5.04 21.17
N GLU A 195 -9.36 5.22 20.55
CA GLU A 195 -10.43 4.23 20.51
C GLU A 195 -10.01 2.95 19.78
N ALA A 196 -9.23 3.05 18.70
CA ALA A 196 -8.68 1.88 18.01
C ALA A 196 -7.72 1.09 18.90
N PHE A 197 -6.78 1.75 19.58
CA PHE A 197 -5.87 1.11 20.53
C PHE A 197 -6.61 0.49 21.72
N GLN A 198 -7.57 1.21 22.31
CA GLN A 198 -8.39 0.68 23.40
C GLN A 198 -9.24 -0.50 22.95
N SER A 199 -9.79 -0.46 21.73
CA SER A 199 -10.52 -1.58 21.14
C SER A 199 -9.60 -2.79 20.92
N PHE A 200 -8.33 -2.55 20.58
CA PHE A 200 -7.33 -3.60 20.45
C PHE A 200 -7.11 -4.34 21.77
N ASN A 201 -6.96 -3.60 22.86
CA ASN A 201 -6.77 -4.18 24.19
C ASN A 201 -8.05 -4.86 24.71
N LYS A 202 -9.18 -4.16 24.68
CA LYS A 202 -10.47 -4.65 25.23
C LYS A 202 -11.05 -5.84 24.47
N ARG A 203 -10.85 -5.91 23.15
CA ARG A 203 -11.41 -6.97 22.28
C ARG A 203 -10.32 -7.92 21.74
N TRP A 204 -9.17 -8.01 22.42
CA TRP A 204 -8.02 -8.80 21.97
C TRP A 204 -8.38 -10.24 21.52
N PRO A 205 -9.15 -11.04 22.28
CA PRO A 205 -9.48 -12.41 21.84
C PRO A 205 -10.36 -12.47 20.59
N SER A 206 -11.19 -11.46 20.35
CA SER A 206 -12.00 -11.38 19.12
C SER A 206 -11.16 -10.95 17.92
N LEU A 207 -10.26 -9.98 18.12
CA LEU A 207 -9.37 -9.48 17.08
C LEU A 207 -8.30 -10.50 16.71
N TRP A 208 -7.80 -11.27 17.68
CA TRP A 208 -6.88 -12.37 17.44
C TRP A 208 -7.51 -13.44 16.55
N ARG A 209 -8.77 -13.82 16.82
CA ARG A 209 -9.52 -14.72 15.93
C ARG A 209 -9.68 -14.14 14.52
N LEU A 210 -10.01 -12.85 14.41
CA LEU A 210 -10.10 -12.17 13.11
C LEU A 210 -8.76 -12.22 12.36
N PHE A 211 -7.66 -11.93 13.05
CA PHE A 211 -6.31 -11.99 12.52
C PHE A 211 -5.95 -13.40 12.02
N LEU A 212 -6.15 -14.43 12.85
CA LEU A 212 -5.85 -15.82 12.48
C LEU A 212 -6.65 -16.27 11.25
N TRP A 213 -7.94 -15.96 11.18
CA TRP A 213 -8.76 -16.28 10.00
C TRP A 213 -8.29 -15.53 8.75
N SER A 214 -7.88 -14.27 8.91
CA SER A 214 -7.37 -13.46 7.80
C SER A 214 -6.02 -13.96 7.30
N LEU A 215 -5.15 -14.39 8.22
CA LEU A 215 -3.87 -15.03 7.92
C LEU A 215 -4.07 -16.37 7.21
N LEU A 216 -5.01 -17.20 7.67
CA LEU A 216 -5.33 -18.48 7.02
C LEU A 216 -5.78 -18.29 5.57
N ILE A 217 -6.66 -17.32 5.31
CA ILE A 217 -7.07 -16.99 3.93
C ILE A 217 -5.88 -16.47 3.13
N LEU A 218 -5.02 -15.63 3.72
CA LEU A 218 -3.83 -15.15 3.02
C LEU A 218 -2.90 -16.30 2.63
N VAL A 219 -2.69 -17.28 3.52
CA VAL A 219 -1.92 -18.49 3.23
C VAL A 219 -2.58 -19.30 2.11
N ALA A 220 -3.90 -19.52 2.18
CA ALA A 220 -4.63 -20.23 1.13
C ALA A 220 -4.54 -19.52 -0.23
N LEU A 221 -4.68 -18.19 -0.26
CA LEU A 221 -4.46 -17.39 -1.46
C LEU A 221 -3.01 -17.47 -1.95
N GLY A 222 -2.05 -17.56 -1.03
CA GLY A 222 -0.63 -17.79 -1.35
C GLY A 222 -0.41 -19.11 -2.09
N PHE A 223 -1.04 -20.20 -1.65
CA PHE A 223 -0.99 -21.49 -2.35
C PHE A 223 -1.60 -21.42 -3.76
N VAL A 224 -2.75 -20.76 -3.92
CA VAL A 224 -3.36 -20.54 -5.24
C VAL A 224 -2.43 -19.69 -6.12
N ASN A 225 -1.87 -18.62 -5.56
CA ASN A 225 -0.95 -17.73 -6.26
C ASN A 225 0.34 -18.44 -6.69
N PHE A 226 0.85 -19.37 -5.87
CA PHE A 226 2.00 -20.19 -6.24
C PHE A 226 1.76 -20.99 -7.52
N GLY A 227 0.60 -21.63 -7.64
CA GLY A 227 0.21 -22.36 -8.85
C GLY A 227 0.10 -21.45 -10.08
N VAL A 228 -0.58 -20.30 -9.93
CA VAL A 228 -0.76 -19.33 -11.03
C VAL A 228 0.56 -18.70 -11.45
N THR A 229 1.42 -18.32 -10.51
CA THR A 229 2.74 -17.73 -10.78
C THR A 229 3.63 -18.70 -11.57
N ARG A 230 3.59 -19.99 -11.25
CA ARG A 230 4.32 -21.01 -12.01
C ARG A 230 3.83 -21.12 -13.46
N TYR A 231 2.52 -21.00 -13.69
CA TYR A 231 1.94 -21.04 -15.03
C TYR A 231 2.22 -19.75 -15.83
N LEU A 232 2.23 -18.60 -15.17
CA LEU A 232 2.41 -17.28 -15.79
C LEU A 232 3.85 -16.73 -15.71
N ILE A 233 4.84 -17.57 -15.43
CA ILE A 233 6.22 -17.13 -15.16
C ILE A 233 6.83 -16.27 -16.29
N PHE A 234 6.48 -16.55 -17.54
CA PHE A 234 6.95 -15.80 -18.72
C PHE A 234 6.04 -14.62 -19.11
N ARG A 235 4.95 -14.40 -18.38
CA ARG A 235 3.92 -13.39 -18.68
C ARG A 235 3.76 -12.41 -17.51
N GLN A 236 4.70 -11.48 -17.40
CA GLN A 236 4.76 -10.50 -16.31
C GLN A 236 3.51 -9.62 -16.22
N THR A 237 2.98 -9.12 -17.34
CA THR A 237 1.80 -8.24 -17.35
C THR A 237 0.53 -8.95 -16.85
N PRO A 238 0.14 -10.13 -17.36
CA PRO A 238 -0.97 -10.90 -16.80
C PRO A 238 -0.79 -11.23 -15.31
N LEU A 239 0.43 -11.59 -14.89
CA LEU A 239 0.71 -11.88 -13.49
C LEU A 239 0.50 -10.65 -12.59
N PHE A 240 0.92 -9.47 -13.04
CA PHE A 240 0.67 -8.21 -12.34
C PHE A 240 -0.84 -7.94 -12.18
N VAL A 241 -1.61 -8.05 -13.27
CA VAL A 241 -3.06 -7.85 -13.26
C VAL A 241 -3.76 -8.83 -12.31
N TYR A 242 -3.37 -10.09 -12.33
CA TYR A 242 -3.90 -11.11 -11.42
C TYR A 242 -3.63 -10.78 -9.95
N ASN A 243 -2.38 -10.45 -9.60
CA ASN A 243 -2.00 -10.07 -8.24
C ASN A 243 -2.73 -8.82 -7.76
N PHE A 244 -2.94 -7.84 -8.66
CA PHE A 244 -3.70 -6.63 -8.38
C PHE A 244 -5.17 -6.94 -8.05
N ILE A 245 -5.83 -7.76 -8.87
CA ILE A 245 -7.23 -8.17 -8.66
C ILE A 245 -7.39 -8.92 -7.34
N ILE A 246 -6.54 -9.91 -7.06
CA ILE A 246 -6.61 -10.68 -5.81
C ILE A 246 -6.38 -9.78 -4.60
N THR A 247 -5.42 -8.87 -4.68
CA THR A 247 -5.14 -7.92 -3.59
C THR A 247 -6.37 -7.06 -3.29
N ILE A 248 -7.03 -6.51 -4.32
CA ILE A 248 -8.23 -5.69 -4.15
C ILE A 248 -9.41 -6.50 -3.58
N LEU A 249 -9.61 -7.73 -4.07
CA LEU A 249 -10.63 -8.64 -3.53
C LEU A 249 -10.37 -8.94 -2.05
N TYR A 250 -9.13 -9.25 -1.71
CA TYR A 250 -8.72 -9.55 -0.34
C TYR A 250 -8.92 -8.33 0.59
N LEU A 251 -8.47 -7.15 0.19
CA LEU A 251 -8.63 -5.92 0.97
C LEU A 251 -10.10 -5.54 1.17
N SER A 252 -10.93 -5.71 0.15
CA SER A 252 -12.38 -5.48 0.25
C SER A 252 -13.06 -6.46 1.20
N TRP A 253 -12.72 -7.75 1.11
CA TRP A 253 -13.21 -8.77 2.03
C TRP A 253 -12.78 -8.48 3.47
N LEU A 254 -11.48 -8.25 3.71
CA LEU A 254 -10.91 -8.01 5.04
C LEU A 254 -11.56 -6.80 5.70
N ARG A 255 -11.74 -5.70 4.96
CA ARG A 255 -12.40 -4.49 5.45
C ARG A 255 -13.81 -4.76 5.94
N LEU A 256 -14.59 -5.51 5.16
CA LEU A 256 -15.96 -5.86 5.56
C LEU A 256 -15.99 -6.84 6.72
N TYR A 257 -15.02 -7.75 6.81
CA TYR A 257 -14.91 -8.65 7.94
C TYR A 257 -14.62 -7.88 9.24
N VAL A 258 -13.69 -6.92 9.19
CA VAL A 258 -13.44 -5.97 10.29
C VAL A 258 -14.70 -5.17 10.61
N PHE A 259 -15.34 -4.56 9.61
CA PHE A 259 -16.57 -3.79 9.81
C PHE A 259 -17.68 -4.58 10.53
N LYS A 260 -18.00 -5.78 10.05
CA LYS A 260 -19.02 -6.66 10.65
C LYS A 260 -18.68 -7.07 12.08
N SER A 261 -17.39 -7.26 12.39
CA SER A 261 -16.94 -7.62 13.74
C SER A 261 -17.04 -6.47 14.75
N LEU A 262 -17.03 -5.22 14.28
CA LEU A 262 -17.13 -4.01 15.11
C LEU A 262 -18.53 -3.41 15.19
N SER A 263 -19.41 -3.72 14.23
CA SER A 263 -20.79 -3.21 14.19
C SER A 263 -21.75 -3.97 15.12
N GLN A 264 -21.30 -5.09 15.66
CA GLN A 264 -22.00 -5.93 16.64
C GLN A 264 -21.36 -5.75 18.01
#